data_AF-A0A521GWS4-F1
#
_entry.id   AF-A0A521GWS4-F1
#
_cell.length_a   1.000
_cell.length_b   1.000
_cell.length_c   1.000
_cell.angle_alpha   90.00
_cell.angle_beta   90.00
_cell.angle_gamma   90.00
#
_symmetry.space_group_name_H-M   'P 1'
#
loop_
_entity.id
_entity.type
_entity.pdbx_description
1 polymer ?
#
loop_
_entity_poly.entity_id
_entity_poly.type
_entity_poly.pdbx_seq_one_letter_code
_entity_poly.pdbx_strand_id
1 'polypeptide(L)' 'MPKAWSKKDERQYEHHKDSELDTRTVAELRNRARTLRIPGRSRMARRQLIAAIRRQGG' A
#
# COMPACT_ATOMS: atom_id res chain seq x y z
N MET A 1 -11.04 -32.33 11.07
CA MET A 1 -11.04 -30.85 11.09
C MET A 1 -11.76 -30.35 9.85
N PRO A 2 -12.84 -29.56 9.95
CA PRO A 2 -13.09 -28.66 8.83
C PRO A 2 -13.62 -27.29 9.27
N LYS A 3 -13.06 -26.23 8.71
CA LYS A 3 -13.87 -25.04 8.45
C LYS A 3 -13.35 -24.35 7.20
N ALA A 4 -14.04 -24.63 6.10
CA ALA A 4 -13.91 -23.86 4.87
C ALA A 4 -13.95 -22.37 5.22
N TRP A 5 -12.97 -21.64 4.71
CA TRP A 5 -12.87 -20.20 4.85
C TRP A 5 -14.20 -19.55 4.45
N SER A 6 -14.63 -18.58 5.26
CA SER A 6 -15.90 -17.88 5.09
C SER A 6 -15.81 -16.91 3.91
N LYS A 7 -16.93 -16.55 3.28
CA LYS A 7 -17.03 -15.43 2.30
C LYS A 7 -16.40 -14.11 2.82
N LYS A 8 -16.27 -13.97 4.15
CA LYS A 8 -15.57 -12.86 4.79
C LYS A 8 -14.05 -12.93 4.61
N ASP A 9 -13.46 -14.12 4.63
CA ASP A 9 -12.04 -14.36 4.39
C ASP A 9 -11.69 -14.14 2.91
N GLU A 10 -12.63 -14.44 2.00
CA GLU A 10 -12.50 -14.20 0.55
C GLU A 10 -12.45 -12.69 0.21
N ARG A 11 -13.22 -11.84 0.91
CA ARG A 11 -13.08 -10.37 0.81
C ARG A 11 -11.74 -9.84 1.33
N GLN A 12 -11.12 -10.51 2.29
CA GLN A 12 -9.79 -10.13 2.77
C GLN A 12 -8.70 -10.51 1.75
N TYR A 13 -8.95 -11.54 0.92
CA TYR A 13 -7.99 -12.03 -0.05
C TYR A 13 -7.98 -11.27 -1.39
N GLU A 14 -9.06 -10.57 -1.76
CA GLU A 14 -9.14 -9.72 -2.96
C GLU A 14 -8.18 -8.50 -2.93
N HIS A 15 -7.60 -8.17 -1.76
CA HIS A 15 -6.62 -7.08 -1.65
C HIS A 15 -5.18 -7.47 -2.02
N HIS A 16 -4.92 -8.73 -2.42
CA HIS A 16 -3.58 -9.24 -2.72
C HIS A 16 -3.18 -9.13 -4.20
N LYS A 17 -3.34 -7.97 -4.85
CA LYS A 17 -2.74 -7.72 -6.17
C LYS A 17 -1.78 -6.54 -6.26
N ASP A 18 -1.42 -5.95 -5.11
CA ASP A 18 -0.62 -4.72 -5.05
C ASP A 18 0.45 -4.75 -3.94
N SER A 19 0.85 -5.96 -3.55
CA SER A 19 1.41 -6.27 -2.24
C SER A 19 2.78 -5.63 -1.95
N GLU A 20 3.62 -5.30 -2.93
CA GLU A 20 4.97 -4.82 -2.61
C GLU A 20 5.02 -3.39 -2.03
N LEU A 21 4.08 -2.51 -2.42
CA LEU A 21 3.96 -1.18 -1.80
C LEU A 21 3.04 -1.19 -0.58
N ASP A 22 2.05 -2.07 -0.56
CA ASP A 22 1.11 -2.18 0.57
C ASP A 22 1.58 -3.13 1.68
N THR A 23 2.73 -3.78 1.52
CA THR A 23 3.48 -4.44 2.60
C THR A 23 4.45 -3.48 3.29
N ARG A 24 4.89 -2.43 2.60
CA ARG A 24 5.81 -1.44 3.15
C ARG A 24 5.18 -0.62 4.28
N THR A 25 6.01 -0.28 5.24
CA THR A 25 5.67 0.64 6.32
C THR A 25 5.46 2.06 5.78
N VAL A 26 4.72 2.88 6.52
CA VAL A 26 4.55 4.31 6.18
C VAL A 26 5.89 5.03 6.10
N ALA A 27 6.87 4.64 6.93
CA ALA A 27 8.22 5.20 6.92
C ALA A 27 8.96 4.89 5.60
N GLU A 28 8.93 3.64 5.15
CA GLU A 28 9.53 3.24 3.87
C GLU A 28 8.86 3.92 2.67
N LEU A 29 7.52 4.04 2.70
CA LEU A 29 6.77 4.78 1.68
C LEU A 29 7.17 6.26 1.67
N ARG A 30 7.35 6.90 2.82
CA ARG A 30 7.84 8.29 2.90
C ARG A 30 9.26 8.43 2.37
N ASN A 31 10.14 7.47 2.65
CA ASN A 31 11.51 7.47 2.13
C ASN A 31 11.52 7.31 0.61
N ARG A 32 10.69 6.40 0.07
CA ARG A 32 10.54 6.25 -1.38
C ARG A 32 9.95 7.51 -2.02
N ALA A 33 8.93 8.11 -1.40
CA ALA A 33 8.36 9.38 -1.83
C ALA A 33 9.37 10.54 -1.77
N ARG A 34 10.31 10.51 -0.82
CA ARG A 34 11.44 11.47 -0.75
C ARG A 34 12.39 11.29 -1.93
N THR A 35 12.77 10.05 -2.26
CA THR A 35 13.60 9.78 -3.45
C THR A 35 12.94 10.28 -4.73
N LEU A 36 11.62 10.15 -4.82
CA LEU A 36 10.81 10.64 -5.94
C LEU A 36 10.42 12.14 -5.84
N ARG A 37 10.94 12.86 -4.84
CA ARG A 37 10.68 14.30 -4.60
C ARG A 37 9.19 14.69 -4.53
N ILE A 38 8.33 13.79 -4.04
CA ILE A 38 6.88 14.03 -3.95
C ILE A 38 6.59 15.11 -2.87
N PRO A 39 6.02 16.27 -3.23
CA PRO A 39 5.71 17.31 -2.25
C PRO A 39 4.60 16.86 -1.30
N GLY A 40 4.60 17.39 -0.07
CA GLY A 40 3.57 17.02 0.92
C GLY A 40 3.66 15.60 1.48
N ARG A 41 4.63 14.76 1.07
CA ARG A 41 4.81 13.37 1.54
C ARG A 41 4.78 13.16 3.06
N SER A 42 5.24 14.12 3.85
CA SER A 42 5.24 14.02 5.32
C SER A 42 3.84 14.08 5.93
N ARG A 43 2.88 14.73 5.24
CA ARG A 43 1.49 14.86 5.65
C ARG A 43 0.57 13.78 5.05
N MET A 44 1.08 12.99 4.10
CA MET A 44 0.29 11.95 3.43
C MET A 44 0.13 10.70 4.31
N ALA A 45 -1.09 10.15 4.31
CA ALA A 45 -1.40 8.85 4.88
C ALA A 45 -0.89 7.72 3.95
N ARG A 46 -0.83 6.48 4.47
CA ARG A 46 -0.31 5.31 3.74
C ARG A 46 -0.87 5.19 2.31
N ARG A 47 -2.20 5.26 2.17
CA ARG A 47 -2.90 5.15 0.88
C ARG A 47 -2.51 6.27 -0.08
N GLN A 48 -2.38 7.49 0.43
CA GLN A 48 -1.98 8.66 -0.36
C GLN A 48 -0.52 8.54 -0.82
N LEU A 49 0.38 8.03 0.03
CA LEU A 49 1.77 7.76 -0.35
C LEU A 49 1.86 6.71 -1.45
N ILE A 50 1.14 5.59 -1.34
CA ILE A 50 1.10 4.54 -2.36
C ILE A 50 0.62 5.12 -3.69
N ALA A 51 -0.51 5.85 -3.69
CA ALA A 51 -1.06 6.46 -4.90
C ALA A 51 -0.09 7.46 -5.54
N ALA A 52 0.55 8.32 -4.73
CA ALA A 52 1.50 9.31 -5.23
C ALA A 52 2.77 8.66 -5.80
N ILE A 53 3.30 7.62 -5.15
CA ILE A 53 4.47 6.87 -5.62
C ILE A 53 4.18 6.18 -6.95
N ARG A 54 3.00 5.55 -7.09
CA ARG A 54 2.58 4.93 -8.36
C ARG A 54 2.44 5.95 -9.48
N ARG A 55 1.89 7.14 -9.18
CA ARG A 55 1.75 8.22 -10.16
C ARG A 55 3.08 8.77 -10.65
N GLN A 56 4.11 8.79 -9.79
CA GLN A 56 5.41 9.39 -10.08
C GLN A 56 6.44 8.40 -10.67
N GLY A 57 6.26 7.10 -10.43
CA GLY A 57 7.18 6.03 -10.86
C GLY A 57 6.66 5.12 -11.96
N GLY A 58 5.50 5.43 -12.54
CA GLY A 58 5.03 4.88 -13.81
C GLY A 58 5.51 5.71 -14.99
#